data_AF-A0A2U1PFC6-F1
#
_entry.id   AF-A0A2U1PFC6-F1
#
_cell.length_a   1.000
_cell.length_b   1.000
_cell.length_c   1.000
_cell.angle_alpha   90.00
_cell.angle_beta   90.00
_cell.angle_gamma   90.00
#
_symmetry.space_group_name_H-M   'P 1'
#
loop_
_entity.id
_entity.type
_entity.pdbx_description
1 polymer ?
#
loop_
_entity_poly.entity_id
_entity_poly.type
_entity_poly.pdbx_seq_one_letter_code
_entity_poly.pdbx_strand_id
1 'polypeptide(L)'
;MDHIEDHNHDVCLEKFARYFEVDFKEVKLKEGYYVMDPIKAVEMVDENTICIAKILGSTMTGEYEDAKLLIDFLMENNKETGWDTLIYAKTYTKKLTSRCSG
;
A
#
# COMPACT_ATOMS: atom_id res chain seq x y z
N MET A 1 -5.16 20.68 -17.68
CA MET A 1 -5.14 21.01 -16.23
C MET A 1 -5.07 19.66 -15.58
N ASP A 2 -3.88 19.10 -15.66
CA ASP A 2 -3.53 17.71 -15.40
C ASP A 2 -2.18 17.79 -14.68
N HIS A 3 -1.81 16.78 -13.90
CA HIS A 3 -0.65 16.76 -12.99
C HIS A 3 -0.96 17.18 -11.55
N ILE A 4 -1.91 16.49 -10.91
CA ILE A 4 -1.69 16.07 -9.52
C ILE A 4 -1.15 14.64 -9.62
N GLU A 5 0.09 14.42 -9.19
CA GLU A 5 0.67 13.08 -9.05
C GLU A 5 -0.01 12.40 -7.86
N ASP A 6 -1.16 11.76 -8.09
CA ASP A 6 -1.96 11.04 -7.08
C ASP A 6 -1.35 9.67 -6.72
N HIS A 7 -0.05 9.63 -6.43
CA HIS A 7 0.68 8.42 -6.07
C HIS A 7 0.98 8.42 -4.57
N ASN A 8 0.28 7.59 -3.79
CA ASN A 8 0.58 7.36 -2.36
C ASN A 8 1.57 6.21 -2.16
N HIS A 9 2.18 5.67 -3.22
CA HIS A 9 3.17 4.61 -3.09
C HIS A 9 4.58 5.18 -2.80
N ASP A 10 5.42 4.39 -2.13
CA ASP A 10 6.80 4.82 -1.86
C ASP A 10 7.74 4.47 -3.02
N VAL A 11 8.61 5.41 -3.37
CA VAL A 11 9.59 5.29 -4.46
C VAL A 11 10.46 4.03 -4.36
N CYS A 12 10.71 3.50 -3.16
CA CYS A 12 11.42 2.24 -2.97
C CYS A 12 10.66 1.02 -3.51
N LEU A 13 9.32 1.03 -3.49
CA LEU A 13 8.51 -0.04 -4.08
C LEU A 13 8.57 0.01 -5.62
N GLU A 14 8.51 1.21 -6.19
CA GLU A 14 8.69 1.41 -7.64
C GLU A 14 10.11 0.97 -8.08
N LYS A 15 11.13 1.26 -7.26
CA LYS A 15 12.50 0.76 -7.49
C LYS A 15 12.60 -0.75 -7.37
N PHE A 16 11.96 -1.36 -6.37
CA PHE A 16 11.90 -2.81 -6.23
C PHE A 16 11.31 -3.47 -7.47
N ALA A 17 10.15 -2.99 -7.94
CA ALA A 17 9.51 -3.49 -9.14
C ALA A 17 10.42 -3.42 -10.36
N ARG A 18 11.09 -2.28 -10.58
CA ARG A 18 12.04 -2.11 -11.69
C ARG A 18 13.28 -2.99 -11.59
N TYR A 19 13.86 -3.15 -10.39
CA TYR A 19 15.12 -3.88 -10.23
C TYR A 19 14.94 -5.40 -10.24
N PHE A 20 13.77 -5.87 -9.83
CA PHE A 20 13.46 -7.30 -9.75
C PHE A 20 12.51 -7.78 -10.85
N GLU A 21 12.22 -6.92 -11.84
CA GLU A 21 11.33 -7.23 -12.97
C GLU A 21 9.95 -7.74 -12.51
N VAL A 22 9.40 -7.09 -11.48
CA VAL A 22 8.07 -7.39 -10.93
C VAL A 22 7.07 -6.37 -11.45
N ASP A 23 5.89 -6.83 -11.87
CA ASP A 23 4.80 -5.95 -12.28
C ASP A 23 4.26 -5.15 -11.08
N PHE A 24 4.25 -3.82 -11.21
CA PHE A 24 3.76 -2.91 -10.18
C PHE A 24 2.33 -2.46 -10.47
N LYS A 25 1.39 -2.93 -9.66
CA LYS A 25 -0.04 -2.61 -9.76
C LYS A 25 -0.43 -1.55 -8.72
N GLU A 26 -0.91 -0.40 -9.18
CA GLU A 26 -1.33 0.70 -8.30
C GLU A 26 -2.85 0.84 -8.20
N VAL A 27 -3.36 0.93 -6.96
CA VAL A 27 -4.74 1.31 -6.70
C VAL A 27 -4.87 2.83 -6.84
N LYS A 28 -5.63 3.27 -7.86
CA LYS A 28 -5.87 4.71 -8.09
C LYS A 28 -6.59 5.35 -6.89
N LEU A 29 -6.02 6.43 -6.39
CA LEU A 29 -6.61 7.26 -5.34
C LEU A 29 -7.78 8.08 -5.89
N LYS A 30 -8.59 8.63 -4.98
CA LYS A 30 -9.66 9.58 -5.31
C LYS A 30 -9.39 10.88 -4.58
N GLU A 31 -9.79 11.99 -5.17
CA GLU A 31 -9.70 13.30 -4.51
C GLU A 31 -10.45 13.27 -3.16
N GLY A 32 -9.79 13.73 -2.09
CA GLY A 32 -10.30 13.66 -0.72
C GLY A 32 -10.18 12.28 -0.04
N TYR A 33 -9.60 11.27 -0.70
CA TYR A 33 -9.34 9.94 -0.13
C TYR A 33 -7.97 9.41 -0.59
N TYR A 34 -6.97 9.61 0.27
CA TYR A 34 -5.55 9.38 -0.05
C TYR A 34 -4.99 8.07 0.50
N VAL A 35 -5.86 7.16 0.94
CA VAL A 35 -5.49 5.81 1.42
C VAL A 35 -5.96 4.75 0.43
N MET A 36 -5.25 3.63 0.36
CA MET A 36 -5.63 2.53 -0.52
C MET A 36 -6.98 1.93 -0.12
N ASP A 37 -7.87 1.75 -1.10
CA ASP A 37 -9.13 1.01 -0.92
C ASP A 37 -8.82 -0.50 -0.82
N PRO A 38 -9.11 -1.15 0.32
CA PRO A 38 -8.75 -2.55 0.53
C PRO A 38 -9.50 -3.50 -0.41
N ILE A 39 -10.72 -3.15 -0.85
CA ILE A 39 -11.50 -4.01 -1.76
C ILE A 39 -10.82 -4.02 -3.12
N LYS A 40 -10.53 -2.83 -3.67
CA LYS A 40 -9.84 -2.70 -4.96
C LYS A 40 -8.45 -3.34 -4.95
N ALA A 41 -7.74 -3.26 -3.83
CA ALA A 41 -6.43 -3.90 -3.70
C ALA A 41 -6.54 -5.42 -3.86
N VAL A 42 -7.55 -6.04 -3.25
CA VAL A 42 -7.79 -7.48 -3.36
C VAL A 42 -8.31 -7.88 -4.75
N GLU A 43 -9.16 -7.06 -5.38
CA GLU A 43 -9.63 -7.28 -6.76
C GLU A 43 -8.48 -7.32 -7.81
N MET A 44 -7.33 -6.72 -7.50
CA MET A 44 -6.16 -6.72 -8.38
C MET A 44 -5.22 -7.94 -8.18
N VAL A 45 -5.48 -8.76 -7.15
CA VAL A 45 -4.70 -9.97 -6.85
C VAL A 45 -5.03 -11.05 -7.88
N ASP A 46 -3.98 -11.69 -8.39
CA ASP A 46 -4.03 -12.84 -9.26
C ASP A 46 -3.01 -13.91 -8.81
N GLU A 47 -2.95 -15.03 -9.52
CA GLU A 47 -2.06 -16.16 -9.21
C GLU A 47 -0.56 -15.80 -9.24
N ASN A 48 -0.20 -14.69 -9.89
CA ASN A 48 1.18 -14.22 -10.00
C ASN A 48 1.50 -13.14 -8.95
N THR A 49 0.52 -12.74 -8.14
CA THR A 49 0.66 -11.64 -7.18
C THR A 49 1.43 -12.11 -5.96
N ILE A 50 2.67 -11.61 -5.84
CA ILE A 50 3.61 -11.95 -4.76
C ILE A 50 3.11 -11.42 -3.41
N CYS A 51 2.69 -10.15 -3.36
CA CYS A 51 2.16 -9.53 -2.15
C CYS A 51 1.38 -8.24 -2.44
N ILE A 52 0.56 -7.84 -1.48
CA ILE A 52 0.00 -6.48 -1.40
C ILE A 52 0.91 -5.64 -0.50
N ALA A 53 1.47 -4.55 -1.03
CA ALA A 53 2.25 -3.60 -0.26
C ALA A 53 1.33 -2.55 0.38
N LYS A 54 1.17 -2.62 1.71
CA LYS A 54 0.30 -1.74 2.50
C LYS A 54 1.13 -0.65 3.20
N ILE A 55 0.66 0.59 3.20
CA ILE A 55 1.33 1.69 3.89
C ILE A 55 0.64 2.00 5.22
N LEU A 56 1.34 1.70 6.32
CA LEU A 56 0.89 1.98 7.68
C LEU A 56 1.44 3.34 8.13
N GLY A 57 0.69 4.39 7.78
CA GLY A 57 1.03 5.79 8.00
C GLY A 57 1.39 6.45 6.69
N SER A 58 0.38 7.02 6.00
CA SER A 58 0.60 7.75 4.75
C SER A 58 1.62 8.88 4.96
N THR A 59 2.55 9.00 4.03
CA THR A 59 3.52 10.10 4.00
C THR A 59 2.86 11.44 3.67
N MET A 60 1.64 11.42 3.13
CA MET A 60 0.88 12.60 2.72
C MET A 60 -0.12 13.07 3.78
N THR A 61 -0.91 12.17 4.37
CA THR A 61 -1.99 12.52 5.33
C THR A 61 -1.71 12.10 6.77
N GLY A 62 -0.76 11.19 7.01
CA GLY A 62 -0.52 10.59 8.32
C GLY A 62 -1.59 9.59 8.77
N GLU A 63 -2.56 9.28 7.90
CA GLU A 63 -3.63 8.31 8.18
C GLU A 63 -3.09 6.87 8.11
N TYR A 64 -3.66 6.01 8.96
CA TYR A 64 -3.39 4.58 8.95
C TYR A 64 -4.41 3.90 8.03
N GLU A 65 -3.91 3.16 7.04
CA GLU A 65 -4.75 2.28 6.26
C GLU A 65 -5.32 1.15 7.15
N ASP A 66 -6.59 0.78 6.96
CA ASP A 66 -7.25 -0.27 7.74
C ASP A 66 -6.65 -1.64 7.42
N ALA A 67 -5.70 -2.08 8.25
CA ALA A 67 -4.98 -3.34 8.06
C ALA A 67 -5.89 -4.54 8.27
N LYS A 68 -6.81 -4.43 9.22
CA LYS A 68 -7.70 -5.53 9.55
C LYS A 68 -8.65 -5.81 8.39
N LEU A 69 -9.25 -4.76 7.84
CA LEU A 69 -10.18 -4.90 6.71
C LEU A 69 -9.48 -5.51 5.48
N LEU A 70 -8.26 -5.07 5.18
CA LEU A 70 -7.47 -5.65 4.08
C LEU A 70 -7.15 -7.14 4.32
N ILE A 71 -6.73 -7.49 5.54
CA ILE A 71 -6.43 -8.88 5.91
C ILE A 71 -7.68 -9.75 5.77
N ASP A 72 -8.82 -9.31 6.29
CA ASP A 72 -10.07 -10.07 6.26
C ASP A 72 -10.50 -10.35 4.80
N PHE A 73 -10.42 -9.37 3.91
CA PHE A 73 -10.72 -9.56 2.49
C PHE A 73 -9.71 -10.48 1.78
N LEU A 74 -8.42 -10.31 2.03
CA LEU A 74 -7.40 -11.15 1.40
C LEU A 74 -7.49 -12.60 1.86
N MET A 75 -7.79 -12.84 3.14
CA MET A 75 -8.01 -14.19 3.67
C MET A 75 -9.20 -14.87 2.99
N GLU A 76 -10.27 -14.15 2.71
CA GLU A 76 -11.40 -14.72 1.97
C GLU A 76 -11.02 -15.04 0.53
N ASN A 77 -10.35 -14.11 -0.17
CA ASN A 77 -9.84 -14.34 -1.51
C ASN A 77 -8.90 -15.55 -1.59
N ASN A 78 -8.00 -15.71 -0.63
CA ASN A 78 -7.08 -16.85 -0.58
C ASN A 78 -7.81 -18.18 -0.34
N LYS A 79 -8.91 -18.19 0.43
CA LYS A 79 -9.75 -19.41 0.59
C LYS A 79 -10.48 -19.77 -0.70
N GLU A 80 -11.01 -18.77 -1.41
CA GLU A 80 -11.77 -18.97 -2.64
C GLU A 80 -10.89 -19.39 -3.82
N THR A 81 -9.72 -18.76 -3.96
CA THR A 81 -8.80 -18.98 -5.09
C THR A 81 -7.77 -20.07 -4.84
N GLY A 82 -7.48 -20.37 -3.56
CA GLY A 82 -6.39 -21.26 -3.16
C GLY A 82 -5.00 -20.61 -3.26
N TRP A 83 -4.91 -19.31 -3.52
CA TRP A 83 -3.65 -18.56 -3.53
C TRP A 83 -3.15 -18.27 -2.11
N ASP A 84 -1.84 -18.07 -1.97
CA ASP A 84 -1.18 -17.73 -0.71
C ASP A 84 -0.54 -16.33 -0.77
N THR A 85 -1.31 -15.36 -1.27
CA THR A 85 -0.85 -13.97 -1.36
C THR A 85 -0.73 -13.36 0.03
N LEU A 86 0.40 -12.68 0.31
CA LEU A 86 0.72 -12.09 1.61
C LEU A 86 0.58 -10.56 1.60
N ILE A 87 0.55 -9.94 2.79
CA ILE A 87 0.61 -8.48 2.94
C ILE A 87 1.99 -8.07 3.43
N TYR A 88 2.67 -7.21 2.68
CA TYR A 88 3.88 -6.52 3.11
C TYR A 88 3.52 -5.16 3.70
N ALA A 89 3.63 -5.02 5.02
CA ALA A 89 3.32 -3.78 5.71
C ALA A 89 4.57 -2.89 5.83
N LYS A 90 4.47 -1.66 5.33
CA LYS A 90 5.50 -0.65 5.45
C LYS A 90 5.11 0.42 6.45
N THR A 91 5.90 0.60 7.49
CA THR A 91 5.68 1.60 8.55
C THR A 91 6.74 2.69 8.50
N TYR A 92 6.33 3.96 8.63
CA TYR A 92 7.25 5.06 8.85
C TYR A 92 7.02 5.66 10.23
N THR A 93 8.11 5.91 10.95
CA THR A 93 8.03 6.57 12.26
C THR A 93 8.62 7.96 12.13
N LYS A 94 7.85 8.99 12.49
CA LYS A 94 8.38 10.36 12.59
C LYS A 94 9.48 10.36 13.66
N LYS A 95 10.70 10.73 13.27
CA LYS A 95 11.81 10.87 14.21
C LYS A 95 11.48 12.06 15.12
N LEU A 96 11.20 11.81 16.39
CA LEU A 96 11.13 12.87 17.41
C LEU A 96 12.54 13.43 17.56
N THR A 97 12.88 14.45 16.77
CA THR A 97 14.04 15.28 17.07
C THR A 97 13.66 16.12 18.28
N SER A 98 14.14 15.72 19.46
CA SER A 98 14.23 16.63 20.60
C SER A 98 15.27 17.71 20.27
N ARG A 99 14.88 18.68 19.44
CA ARG A 99 15.51 19.99 19.43
C ARG A 99 14.63 20.93 20.25
N CYS A 100 14.81 20.88 21.56
CA CYS A 100 14.55 22.01 22.43
C CYS A 100 15.87 22.35 23.12
N SER A 101 16.51 23.36 22.54
CA SER A 101 17.27 24.45 23.16
C SER A 101 17.59 24.37 24.67
N GLY A 102 18.88 24.43 24.97
CA GLY A 102 19.49 24.65 26.28
C GLY A 102 21.00 24.49 26.19
#